data_AF-A0A6J5VIP2-F1
#
_entry.id   AF-A0A6J5VIP2-F1
#
_cell.length_a   1.000
_cell.length_b   1.000
_cell.length_c   1.000
_cell.angle_alpha   90.00
_cell.angle_beta   90.00
_cell.angle_gamma   90.00
#
_symmetry.space_group_name_H-M   'P 1'
#
loop_
_entity.id
_entity.type
_entity.pdbx_description
1 polymer ?
#
loop_
_entity_poly.entity_id
_entity_poly.type
_entity_poly.pdbx_seq_one_letter_code
_entity_poly.pdbx_strand_id
1 'polypeptide(L)' 'MEVELETIDKDGYFGGSLLESNTHVVIPILEAGLAELKNVWPDNYAGELHRAENYAREKKLKIWEN' A
#
# COMPACT_ATOMS: atom_id res chain seq x y z
N MET A 1 -8.34 12.44 8.32
CA MET A 1 -7.04 11.96 7.82
C MET A 1 -6.16 11.77 9.02
N GLU A 2 -5.61 10.56 9.17
CA GLU A 2 -4.79 10.12 10.30
C GLU A 2 -3.48 9.58 9.74
N VAL A 3 -2.37 9.91 10.39
CA VAL A 3 -1.04 9.47 9.98
C VAL A 3 -0.41 8.71 11.14
N GLU A 4 -0.05 7.46 10.90
CA GLU A 4 0.68 6.63 11.82
C GLU A 4 2.14 6.57 11.38
N LEU A 5 3.05 6.97 12.26
CA LEU A 5 4.49 7.01 11.96
C LEU A 5 5.16 5.81 12.62
N GLU A 6 5.79 4.96 11.83
CA GLU A 6 6.37 3.69 12.29
C GLU A 6 7.89 3.74 12.34
N THR A 7 8.51 4.43 11.38
CA THR A 7 9.95 4.50 11.23
C THR A 7 10.40 5.87 10.74
N ILE A 8 11.67 6.20 11.00
CA ILE A 8 12.36 7.35 10.44
C ILE A 8 13.61 6.80 9.76
N ASP A 9 13.81 7.12 8.49
CA ASP A 9 15.01 6.71 7.78
C ASP A 9 16.23 7.58 8.12
N LYS A 10 17.40 7.16 7.64
CA LYS A 10 18.68 7.86 7.87
C LYS A 10 18.73 9.29 7.31
N ASP A 11 17.85 9.60 6.35
CA ASP A 11 17.79 10.89 5.67
C ASP A 11 16.70 11.79 6.31
N GLY A 12 16.00 11.29 7.34
CA GLY A 12 14.99 12.02 8.11
C GLY A 12 13.56 11.90 7.55
N TYR A 13 13.31 11.01 6.59
CA TYR A 13 11.96 10.75 6.10
C TYR A 13 11.20 9.79 7.00
N PHE A 14 9.93 10.10 7.21
CA PHE A 14 9.03 9.24 7.97
C PHE A 14 8.47 8.13 7.06
N GLY A 15 8.56 6.88 7.54
CA GLY A 15 7.83 5.75 7.00
C GLY A 15 6.68 5.36 7.93
N GLY A 16 5.53 5.06 7.36
CA GLY A 16 4.36 4.62 8.12
C GLY A 16 3.10 4.59 7.27
N SER A 17 1.97 4.58 7.95
CA SER A 17 0.65 4.29 7.39
C SER A 17 -0.20 5.55 7.35
N LEU A 18 -0.89 5.74 6.21
CA LEU A 18 -1.81 6.85 6.02
C LEU A 18 -3.23 6.31 5.97
N LEU A 19 -4.06 6.75 6.92
CA LEU A 19 -5.46 6.34 7.03
C LEU A 19 -6.41 7.50 6.73
N GLU A 20 -7.40 7.23 5.90
CA GLU A 20 -8.53 8.10 5.68
C GLU A 20 -9.80 7.38 6.12
N SER A 21 -10.49 7.91 7.13
CA SER A 21 -11.71 7.28 7.69
C SER A 21 -11.52 5.80 8.03
N ASN A 22 -10.39 5.47 8.69
CA ASN A 22 -9.99 4.10 9.05
C ASN A 22 -9.68 3.15 7.86
N THR A 23 -9.52 3.71 6.65
CA THR A 23 -9.15 2.97 5.43
C THR A 23 -7.71 3.32 5.05
N HIS A 24 -6.90 2.29 4.81
CA HIS A 24 -5.50 2.46 4.43
C HIS A 24 -5.38 3.00 3.00
N VAL A 25 -4.83 4.20 2.82
CA VAL A 25 -4.79 4.92 1.51
C VAL A 25 -3.97 4.18 0.46
N VAL A 26 -3.07 3.28 0.86
CA VAL A 26 -2.31 2.43 -0.08
C VAL A 26 -3.19 1.41 -0.82
N ILE A 27 -4.33 1.02 -0.26
CA ILE A 27 -5.24 0.03 -0.89
C ILE A 27 -5.68 0.48 -2.29
N PRO A 28 -6.32 1.66 -2.50
CA PRO A 28 -6.72 2.10 -3.83
C PRO A 28 -5.54 2.33 -4.79
N ILE A 29 -4.34 2.65 -4.27
CA ILE A 29 -3.12 2.81 -5.08
C ILE A 29 -2.67 1.45 -5.64
N LEU A 30 -2.71 0.40 -4.83
CA LEU A 30 -2.41 -0.97 -5.24
C LEU A 30 -3.47 -1.50 -6.21
N GLU A 31 -4.76 -1.30 -5.93
CA GLU A 31 -5.86 -1.73 -6.82
C GLU A 31 -5.78 -1.10 -8.21
N ALA A 32 -5.35 0.16 -8.29
CA ALA A 32 -5.14 0.86 -9.54
C ALA A 32 -3.87 0.40 -10.30
N GLY A 33 -3.04 -0.46 -9.70
CA GLY A 33 -1.77 -0.90 -10.25
C GLY A 33 -0.71 0.19 -10.27
N LEU A 34 -0.82 1.20 -9.42
CA LEU A 34 0.12 2.33 -9.38
C LEU A 34 1.33 2.06 -8.48
N ALA A 35 1.26 1.02 -7.64
CA ALA A 35 2.33 0.60 -6.74
C ALA A 35 2.37 -0.93 -6.61
N GLU A 36 3.47 -1.43 -6.05
CA GLU A 36 3.72 -2.85 -5.75
C GLU A 36 4.07 -2.99 -4.26
N LEU A 37 3.63 -4.08 -3.63
CA LEU A 37 4.02 -4.41 -2.26
C LEU A 37 5.45 -4.95 -2.23
N LYS A 38 6.40 -4.18 -1.68
CA LYS A 38 7.81 -4.59 -1.55
C LYS A 38 8.12 -5.41 -0.30
N ASN A 39 7.38 -5.20 0.79
CA ASN A 39 7.55 -5.93 2.05
C ASN A 39 6.22 -6.50 2.52
N VAL A 40 6.27 -7.62 3.26
CA VAL A 40 5.11 -8.12 4.01
C VAL A 40 4.96 -7.23 5.24
N TRP A 41 3.90 -6.43 5.26
CA TRP A 41 3.60 -5.57 6.40
C TRP A 41 2.98 -6.43 7.51
N PRO A 42 3.48 -6.38 8.76
CA PRO A 42 2.86 -7.02 9.90
C PRO A 42 1.66 -6.20 10.36
N ASP A 43 0.65 -6.09 9.50
CA ASP A 43 -0.46 -5.19 9.69
C ASP A 43 -1.80 -5.92 9.51
N ASN A 44 -2.82 -5.46 10.22
CA ASN A 44 -4.18 -6.01 10.17
C ASN A 44 -4.78 -5.93 8.75
N TYR A 45 -4.20 -5.08 7.88
CA TYR A 45 -4.60 -4.86 6.49
C TYR A 45 -3.88 -5.75 5.47
N ALA A 46 -2.96 -6.63 5.87
CA ALA A 46 -2.19 -7.47 4.94
C ALA A 46 -3.07 -8.23 3.93
N GLY A 47 -4.21 -8.75 4.38
CA GLY A 47 -5.18 -9.43 3.51
C GLY A 47 -5.81 -8.51 2.45
N GLU A 48 -6.13 -7.26 2.80
CA GLU A 48 -6.68 -6.26 1.87
C GLU A 48 -5.63 -5.79 0.86
N LEU A 49 -4.42 -5.51 1.33
CA LEU A 49 -3.30 -5.09 0.50
C LEU A 49 -2.96 -6.16 -0.56
N HIS A 50 -2.89 -7.44 -0.18
CA HIS A 50 -2.65 -8.52 -1.13
C HIS A 50 -3.80 -8.72 -2.13
N ARG A 51 -5.07 -8.57 -1.69
CA ARG A 51 -6.22 -8.62 -2.62
C ARG A 51 -6.16 -7.49 -3.65
N ALA A 52 -5.82 -6.29 -3.20
CA ALA A 52 -5.69 -5.11 -4.05
C ALA A 52 -4.60 -5.29 -5.12
N GLU A 53 -3.42 -5.77 -4.72
CA GLU A 53 -2.33 -6.04 -5.64
C GLU A 53 -2.67 -7.17 -6.64
N ASN A 54 -3.28 -8.27 -6.17
CA ASN A 54 -3.70 -9.37 -7.03
C ASN A 54 -4.73 -8.90 -8.06
N TYR A 55 -5.69 -8.05 -7.67
CA TYR A 55 -6.65 -7.45 -8.60
C TYR A 55 -5.93 -6.70 -9.73
N ALA A 56 -4.97 -5.84 -9.39
CA ALA A 56 -4.23 -5.08 -10.39
C ALA A 56 -3.37 -5.96 -11.32
N ARG A 57 -2.76 -7.02 -10.77
CA ARG A 57 -2.00 -8.03 -11.54
C ARG A 57 -2.89 -8.81 -12.51
N GLU A 58 -4.02 -9.33 -12.04
CA GLU A 58 -4.98 -10.07 -12.87
C GLU A 58 -5.56 -9.21 -14.00
N LYS A 59 -5.79 -7.93 -13.71
CA LYS A 59 -6.29 -6.95 -14.68
C LYS A 59 -5.21 -6.35 -15.57
N LYS A 60 -3.93 -6.68 -15.32
CA LYS A 60 -2.76 -6.12 -16.02
C LYS A 60 -2.80 -4.59 -16.08
N LEU A 61 -3.05 -3.95 -14.94
CA LEU A 61 -3.16 -2.49 -14.88
C LEU A 61 -1.79 -1.84 -14.71
N LYS A 62 -1.52 -0.79 -15.51
CA LYS A 62 -0.40 0.14 -15.32
C LYS A 62 0.95 -0.58 -15.25
N ILE A 63 1.55 -0.66 -14.06
CA ILE A 63 2.86 -1.31 -13.88
C ILE A 63 2.82 -2.81 -14.22
N TRP A 64 1.63 -3.42 -14.25
CA TRP A 64 1.38 -4.83 -14.53
C TRP A 64 0.98 -5.13 -15.98
N GLU A 65 1.10 -4.16 -16.90
CA GLU A 65 0.69 -4.33 -18.31
C GLU A 65 1.57 -5.33 -19.11
N ASN A 66 2.80 -5.61 -18.64
CA ASN A 66 3.78 -6.45 -19.33
C ASN A 66 3.74 -7.92 -18.89
#